data_AF-A0A7X7DRB0-F1
#
_entry.id   AF-A0A7X7DRB0-F1
#
_cell.length_a   1.000
_cell.length_b   1.000
_cell.length_c   1.000
_cell.angle_alpha   90.00
_cell.angle_beta   90.00
_cell.angle_gamma   90.00
#
_symmetry.space_group_name_H-M   'P 1'
#
loop_
_entity.id
_entity.type
_entity.pdbx_description
1 polymer ?
#
loop_
_entity_poly.entity_id
_entity_poly.type
_entity_poly.pdbx_seq_one_letter_code
_entity_poly.pdbx_strand_id
1 'polypeptide(L)'
;MEAATPYETILYLARKYIWWKTPEEAAAMPERVLAQVMNIGDYDDVLLMKSRFEDDALRNVIAHAEAGQFNARSWHYWHYMLGLAEIDHVPPLPTRRFSWRGEEKTTS
;
A
#
# COMPACT_ATOMS: atom_id res chain seq x y z
N MET A 1 12.96 17.15 22.07
CA MET A 1 12.65 15.81 21.55
C MET A 1 12.98 15.82 20.08
N GLU A 2 14.06 15.15 19.69
CA GLU A 2 14.38 14.96 18.28
C GLU A 2 13.21 14.20 17.66
N ALA A 3 12.60 14.77 16.62
CA ALA A 3 11.44 14.15 15.99
C ALA A 3 11.93 12.93 15.21
N ALA A 4 11.36 11.74 15.48
CA ALA A 4 11.76 10.50 14.82
C ALA A 4 11.87 10.68 13.31
N THR A 5 12.95 10.19 12.71
CA THR A 5 13.19 10.30 11.27
C THR A 5 12.13 9.52 10.46
N PRO A 6 11.97 9.80 9.16
CA PRO A 6 11.11 8.98 8.30
C PRO A 6 11.48 7.49 8.35
N TYR A 7 12.77 7.17 8.43
CA TYR A 7 13.24 5.79 8.53
C TYR A 7 12.84 5.11 9.84
N GLU A 8 12.98 5.79 10.98
CA GLU A 8 12.52 5.28 12.28
C GLU A 8 11.00 5.06 12.30
N THR A 9 10.26 5.93 11.62
CA THR A 9 8.82 5.79 11.45
C THR A 9 8.48 4.53 10.65
N ILE A 10 9.20 4.27 9.54
CA ILE A 10 9.04 3.02 8.78
C ILE A 10 9.38 1.80 9.64
N LEU A 11 10.46 1.81 10.42
CA LEU A 11 10.81 0.69 11.29
C LEU A 11 9.73 0.40 12.34
N TYR A 12 9.17 1.46 12.94
CA TYR A 12 8.06 1.33 13.89
C TYR A 12 6.84 0.67 13.23
N LEU A 13 6.40 1.17 12.07
CA LEU A 13 5.24 0.66 11.35
C LEU A 13 5.49 -0.77 10.82
N ALA A 14 6.70 -1.04 10.31
CA ALA A 14 7.10 -2.35 9.82
C ALA A 14 6.96 -3.41 10.91
N ARG A 15 7.43 -3.11 12.13
CA ARG A 15 7.30 -4.01 13.28
C ARG A 15 5.85 -4.33 13.62
N LYS A 16 4.94 -3.39 13.43
CA LYS A 16 3.52 -3.52 13.78
C LYS A 16 2.72 -4.26 12.71
N TYR A 17 2.96 -3.99 11.43
CA TYR A 17 2.13 -4.48 10.34
C TYR A 17 2.74 -5.63 9.53
N ILE A 18 4.05 -5.87 9.61
CA ILE A 18 4.74 -6.93 8.85
C ILE A 18 5.43 -7.88 9.84
N TRP A 19 4.68 -8.87 10.32
CA TRP A 19 5.17 -9.81 11.33
C TRP A 19 5.99 -10.99 10.78
N TRP A 20 5.99 -11.19 9.45
CA TRP A 20 6.70 -12.29 8.78
C TRP A 20 8.12 -11.92 8.28
N LYS A 21 8.59 -10.71 8.60
CA LYS A 21 9.94 -10.19 8.28
C LYS A 21 10.50 -9.44 9.48
N THR A 22 11.80 -9.21 9.52
CA THR A 22 12.34 -8.23 10.48
C THR A 22 11.94 -6.81 10.07
N PRO A 23 11.86 -5.86 11.01
CA PRO A 23 11.58 -4.46 10.69
C PRO A 23 12.55 -3.88 9.66
N GLU A 24 13.82 -4.24 9.72
CA GLU A 24 14.87 -3.76 8.81
C GLU A 24 14.68 -4.33 7.39
N GLU A 25 14.35 -5.62 7.27
CA GLU A 25 14.03 -6.25 5.99
C GLU A 25 12.78 -5.67 5.35
N ALA A 26 11.78 -5.35 6.16
CA ALA A 26 10.57 -4.67 5.71
C ALA A 26 10.84 -3.22 5.30
N ALA A 27 11.68 -2.52 6.06
CA ALA A 27 12.06 -1.13 5.79
C ALA A 27 12.89 -0.95 4.51
N ALA A 28 13.49 -2.02 3.98
CA ALA A 28 14.10 -2.02 2.65
C ALA A 28 13.06 -1.80 1.52
N MET A 29 11.77 -2.00 1.80
CA MET A 29 10.65 -1.73 0.89
C MET A 29 9.63 -0.80 1.59
N PRO A 30 9.97 0.49 1.81
CA PRO A 30 9.16 1.39 2.63
C PRO A 30 7.75 1.58 2.05
N GLU A 31 7.60 1.60 0.73
CA GLU A 31 6.30 1.69 0.05
C GLU A 31 5.35 0.55 0.43
N ARG A 32 5.88 -0.67 0.62
CA ARG A 32 5.07 -1.81 1.06
C ARG A 32 4.62 -1.65 2.51
N VAL A 33 5.46 -1.07 3.36
CA VAL A 33 5.09 -0.75 4.75
C VAL A 33 3.98 0.30 4.76
N LEU A 34 4.14 1.38 4.00
CA LEU A 34 3.12 2.42 3.85
C LEU A 34 1.81 1.84 3.30
N ALA A 35 1.86 0.96 2.30
CA ALA A 35 0.68 0.29 1.77
C ALA A 35 -0.07 -0.52 2.84
N GLN A 36 0.65 -1.19 3.76
CA GLN A 36 0.00 -1.89 4.87
C GLN A 36 -0.73 -0.92 5.81
N VAL A 37 -0.09 0.20 6.17
CA VAL A 37 -0.71 1.23 7.03
C VAL A 37 -1.91 1.87 6.33
N MET A 38 -1.82 2.15 5.03
CA MET A 38 -2.94 2.68 4.26
C MET A 38 -4.09 1.65 4.17
N ASN A 39 -3.79 0.35 4.15
CA ASN A 39 -4.81 -0.68 4.03
C ASN A 39 -5.50 -1.02 5.35
N ILE A 40 -4.72 -1.25 6.41
CA ILE A 40 -5.19 -1.80 7.70
C ILE A 40 -4.70 -1.00 8.92
N GLY A 41 -4.08 0.16 8.71
CA GLY A 41 -3.57 1.01 9.77
C GLY A 41 -4.66 1.54 10.69
N ASP A 42 -4.33 1.69 11.97
CA ASP A 42 -5.18 2.43 12.91
C ASP A 42 -5.03 3.94 12.74
N TYR A 43 -5.89 4.69 13.43
CA TYR A 43 -5.97 6.15 13.30
C TYR A 43 -4.65 6.84 13.65
N ASP A 44 -4.00 6.43 14.74
CA ASP A 44 -2.78 7.07 15.22
C ASP A 44 -1.61 6.81 14.26
N ASP A 45 -1.52 5.60 13.71
CA ASP A 45 -0.49 5.26 12.72
C ASP A 45 -0.71 5.97 11.39
N VAL A 46 -1.97 6.13 10.97
CA VAL A 46 -2.31 6.90 9.76
C VAL A 46 -1.96 8.37 9.95
N LEU A 47 -2.25 8.96 11.11
CA LEU A 47 -1.85 10.33 11.43
C LEU A 47 -0.32 10.48 11.48
N LEU A 48 0.36 9.54 12.14
CA LEU A 48 1.82 9.52 12.20
C LEU A 48 2.40 9.47 10.79
N MET A 49 1.94 8.54 9.96
CA MET A 49 2.36 8.42 8.56
C MET A 49 2.15 9.74 7.80
N LYS A 50 0.95 10.33 7.84
CA LYS A 50 0.66 11.60 7.16
C LYS A 50 1.48 12.78 7.69
N SER A 51 1.91 12.75 8.95
CA SER A 51 2.78 13.79 9.51
C SER A 51 4.24 13.67 9.06
N ARG A 52 4.65 12.51 8.54
CA ARG A 52 6.05 12.19 8.18
C ARG A 52 6.31 12.05 6.70
N PHE A 53 5.29 11.69 5.93
CA PHE A 53 5.37 11.50 4.49
C PHE A 53 4.46 12.49 3.79
N GLU A 54 4.98 13.12 2.74
CA GLU A 54 4.20 14.01 1.88
C GLU A 54 3.15 13.21 1.11
N ASP A 55 2.05 13.88 0.76
CA ASP A 55 0.94 13.25 0.03
C ASP A 55 1.42 12.64 -1.30
N ASP A 56 2.42 13.22 -1.97
CA ASP A 56 2.98 12.68 -3.22
C ASP A 56 3.65 11.31 -3.03
N ALA A 57 4.28 11.05 -1.88
CA ALA A 57 4.80 9.72 -1.56
C ALA A 57 3.64 8.71 -1.40
N LEU A 58 2.54 9.11 -0.76
CA LEU A 58 1.36 8.26 -0.59
C LEU A 58 0.63 8.02 -1.91
N ARG A 59 0.59 9.01 -2.80
CA ARG A 59 0.11 8.86 -4.17
C ARG A 59 0.94 7.86 -4.95
N ASN A 60 2.27 7.90 -4.79
CA ASN A 60 3.17 6.93 -5.43
C ASN A 60 2.86 5.49 -5.01
N VAL A 61 2.61 5.27 -3.71
CA VAL A 61 2.23 3.95 -3.17
C VAL A 61 0.92 3.45 -3.80
N ILE A 62 -0.09 4.31 -3.92
CA ILE A 62 -1.37 3.95 -4.55
C ILE A 62 -1.19 3.64 -6.04
N ALA A 63 -0.41 4.46 -6.75
CA ALA A 63 -0.15 4.29 -8.18
C ALA A 63 0.57 2.97 -8.51
N HIS A 64 1.44 2.50 -7.62
CA HIS A 64 2.23 1.27 -7.78
C HIS A 64 1.68 0.09 -6.97
N ALA A 65 0.47 0.21 -6.42
CA ALA A 65 -0.13 -0.82 -5.60
C ALA A 65 -0.32 -2.13 -6.38
N GLU A 66 0.16 -3.24 -5.80
CA GLU A 66 -0.02 -4.56 -6.38
C GLU A 66 -1.38 -5.15 -6.02
N ALA A 67 -1.87 -6.06 -6.86
CA ALA A 67 -3.10 -6.80 -6.60
C ALA A 67 -3.05 -7.55 -5.26
N GLY A 68 -4.03 -7.25 -4.40
CA GLY A 68 -4.17 -7.80 -3.05
C GLY A 68 -3.53 -6.95 -1.94
N GLN A 69 -2.82 -5.86 -2.26
CA GLN A 69 -2.28 -4.96 -1.22
C GLN A 69 -3.35 -4.09 -0.56
N PHE A 70 -4.44 -3.80 -1.27
CA PHE A 70 -5.56 -2.99 -0.79
C PHE A 70 -6.89 -3.74 -0.86
N ASN A 71 -7.73 -3.53 0.15
CA ASN A 71 -9.14 -3.86 0.06
C ASN A 71 -9.92 -2.71 -0.61
N ALA A 72 -11.16 -2.97 -1.05
CA ALA A 72 -11.97 -1.98 -1.75
C ALA A 72 -12.24 -0.71 -0.93
N ARG A 73 -12.47 -0.83 0.38
CA ARG A 73 -12.77 0.32 1.24
C ARG A 73 -11.58 1.27 1.33
N SER A 74 -10.41 0.73 1.64
CA SER A 74 -9.18 1.51 1.77
C SER A 74 -8.80 2.14 0.42
N TRP A 75 -8.97 1.40 -0.68
CA TRP A 75 -8.72 1.90 -2.02
C TRP A 75 -9.56 3.14 -2.37
N HIS A 76 -10.88 3.09 -2.16
CA HIS A 76 -11.76 4.24 -2.39
C HIS A 76 -11.41 5.42 -1.48
N TYR A 77 -11.19 5.15 -0.19
CA TYR A 77 -10.85 6.17 0.79
C TYR A 77 -9.59 6.95 0.40
N TRP A 78 -8.50 6.25 0.06
CA TRP A 78 -7.24 6.92 -0.27
C TRP A 78 -7.27 7.62 -1.63
N HIS A 79 -8.03 7.12 -2.61
CA HIS A 79 -8.24 7.84 -3.87
C HIS A 79 -8.97 9.17 -3.65
N TYR A 80 -9.99 9.18 -2.81
CA TYR A 80 -10.70 10.40 -2.46
C TYR A 80 -9.83 11.35 -1.63
N MET A 81 -9.20 10.82 -0.58
CA MET A 81 -8.44 11.63 0.37
C MET A 81 -7.21 12.30 -0.27
N LEU A 82 -6.53 11.61 -1.20
CA LEU A 82 -5.37 12.17 -1.90
C LEU A 82 -5.73 13.00 -3.15
N GLY A 83 -7.02 13.15 -3.45
CA GLY A 83 -7.51 13.88 -4.64
C GLY A 83 -7.15 13.19 -5.96
N LEU A 84 -7.01 11.86 -5.96
CA LEU A 84 -6.67 11.06 -7.14
C LEU A 84 -7.89 10.66 -7.99
N ALA A 85 -9.09 10.83 -7.46
CA ALA A 85 -10.33 10.54 -8.17
C ALA A 85 -11.36 11.65 -7.93
N GLU A 86 -12.09 12.01 -8.98
CA GLU A 86 -13.34 12.75 -8.84
C GLU A 86 -14.41 11.86 -8.17
N ILE A 87 -15.39 12.49 -7.53
CA ILE A 87 -16.53 11.78 -6.92
C ILE A 87 -17.16 10.89 -8.01
N ASP A 88 -17.37 9.61 -7.68
CA ASP A 88 -17.87 8.53 -8.55
C ASP A 88 -16.93 7.98 -9.64
N HIS A 89 -15.66 8.42 -9.72
CA HIS A 89 -14.66 7.94 -10.69
C HIS A 89 -13.42 7.31 -10.05
N VAL A 90 -13.61 6.42 -9.06
CA VAL A 90 -12.48 5.66 -8.49
C VAL A 90 -12.07 4.53 -9.44
N PRO A 91 -10.78 4.40 -9.81
CA PRO A 91 -10.30 3.29 -10.64
C PRO A 91 -10.60 1.93 -10.01
N PRO A 92 -10.79 0.86 -10.81
CA PRO A 92 -10.92 -0.48 -10.26
C PRO A 92 -9.63 -0.91 -9.54
N LEU A 93 -9.76 -1.77 -8.53
CA LEU A 93 -8.60 -2.37 -7.85
C LEU A 93 -7.67 -3.08 -8.86
N PRO A 94 -6.34 -3.07 -8.61
CA PRO A 94 -5.40 -3.83 -9.41
C PRO A 94 -5.75 -5.32 -9.35
N THR A 95 -5.91 -5.94 -10.52
CA THR A 95 -6.21 -7.37 -10.66
C THR A 95 -4.98 -8.12 -11.15
N ARG A 96 -4.73 -9.33 -10.62
CA ARG A 96 -3.68 -10.21 -11.17
C ARG A 96 -4.16 -10.74 -12.52
N ARG A 97 -3.42 -10.47 -13.59
CA ARG A 97 -3.66 -11.09 -14.90
C ARG A 97 -3.03 -12.48 -14.94
N PHE A 98 -3.85 -13.52 -14.77
CA PHE A 98 -3.43 -14.90 -15.03
C PHE A 98 -3.62 -15.21 -16.52
N SER A 99 -2.55 -15.25 -17.30
CA SER A 99 -2.62 -15.83 -18.65
C SER A 99 -2.53 -17.36 -18.54
N TRP A 100 -3.68 -18.03 -18.48
CA TRP A 100 -3.73 -19.47 -18.65
C TRP A 100 -3.43 -19.81 -20.12
N ARG A 101 -2.26 -20.40 -20.39
CA ARG A 101 -1.97 -21.08 -21.66
C ARG A 101 -2.34 -22.55 -21.47
N GLY A 102 -3.60 -22.89 -21.75
CA GLY A 102 -4.03 -24.29 -21.84
C GLY A 102 -3.49 -24.91 -23.13
N GLU A 103 -2.80 -26.03 -23.01
CA GLU A 103 -2.25 -26.79 -24.12
C GLU A 103 -3.39 -27.43 -24.93
N GLU A 104 -3.51 -27.07 -26.21
CA GLU A 104 -4.32 -27.77 -27.19
C GLU A 104 -3.63 -29.11 -27.51
N LYS A 105 -4.11 -30.22 -26.94
CA LYS A 105 -3.78 -31.54 -27.48
C LYS A 105 -4.84 -31.94 -28.50
N THR A 106 -4.41 -31.86 -29.75
CA THR A 106 -5.09 -32.31 -30.97
C THR A 106 -5.46 -33.80 -30.87
N THR A 107 -6.74 -34.10 -31.04
CA THR A 107 -7.21 -35.44 -31.44
C THR A 107 -6.71 -35.70 -32.86
N SER A 108 -6.03 -36.83 -33.06
CA SER A 108 -5.93 -37.53 -34.33
C SER A 108 -6.06 -39.03 -34.09
#